data_AF-A0AAX4EY53-F1
#
_entry.id   AF-A0AAX4EY53-F1
#
_cell.length_a   1.000
_cell.length_b   1.000
_cell.length_c   1.000
_cell.angle_alpha   90.00
_cell.angle_beta   90.00
_cell.angle_gamma   90.00
#
_symmetry.space_group_name_H-M   'P 1'
#
loop_
_entity.id
_entity.type
_entity.pdbx_description
1 polymer ?
#
loop_
_entity_poly.entity_id
_entity_poly.type
_entity_poly.pdbx_seq_one_letter_code
_entity_poly.pdbx_strand_id
1 'polypeptide(L)'
;MWVDESPVPDASAIPDDYLQETLPTWLAAQFARLYPEQTKVTDDESEDVCDYSSSEVWANAPWSLTSKGIYFQTMTPNLTSQCKGSGWEILPWDVVKQHPGRLKDLPLP
;
A
#
# COMPACT_ATOMS: atom_id res chain seq x y z
N MET A 1 17.27 8.05 29.15
CA MET A 1 16.05 7.23 29.32
C MET A 1 15.55 6.97 27.90
N TRP A 2 16.18 5.99 27.26
CA TRP A 2 15.71 5.51 25.96
C TRP A 2 14.48 4.66 26.28
N VAL A 3 13.43 4.80 25.50
CA VAL A 3 12.23 3.98 25.70
C VAL A 3 12.63 2.56 25.32
N ASP A 4 13.02 1.79 26.33
CA ASP A 4 13.23 0.35 26.31
C ASP A 4 11.99 -0.33 25.68
N GLU A 5 12.25 -1.24 24.74
CA GLU A 5 11.29 -2.13 24.09
C GLU A 5 10.03 -1.46 23.50
N SER A 6 10.14 -1.05 22.24
CA SER A 6 8.93 -1.00 21.41
C SER A 6 8.33 -2.42 21.33
N PRO A 7 7.00 -2.59 21.39
CA PRO A 7 6.31 -3.89 21.30
C PRO A 7 6.29 -4.37 19.85
N VAL A 8 7.44 -4.37 19.19
CA VAL A 8 7.61 -4.83 17.82
C VAL A 8 7.71 -6.35 17.91
N PRO A 9 6.71 -7.10 17.42
CA PRO A 9 6.92 -8.52 17.21
C PRO A 9 8.15 -8.66 16.31
N ASP A 10 9.01 -9.63 16.63
CA ASP A 10 10.16 -9.99 15.79
C ASP A 10 9.71 -10.06 14.32
N ALA A 11 10.54 -9.59 13.38
CA ALA A 11 10.23 -9.66 11.97
C ALA A 11 9.86 -11.10 11.54
N SER A 12 10.37 -12.11 12.26
CA SER A 12 10.01 -13.52 12.12
C SER A 12 8.55 -13.87 12.46
N ALA A 13 7.80 -12.97 13.10
CA ALA A 13 6.38 -13.14 13.42
C ALA A 13 5.44 -12.57 12.34
N ILE A 14 5.98 -11.91 11.30
CA ILE A 14 5.22 -11.55 10.10
C ILE A 14 5.24 -12.78 9.18
N PRO A 15 4.08 -13.31 8.75
CA PRO A 15 4.07 -14.39 7.77
C PRO A 15 4.83 -13.97 6.51
N ASP A 16 5.67 -14.85 5.97
CA ASP A 16 6.52 -14.55 4.80
C ASP A 16 5.71 -13.98 3.62
N ASP A 17 4.47 -14.46 3.44
CA ASP A 17 3.58 -14.06 2.34
C ASP A 17 2.76 -12.78 2.63
N TYR A 18 2.85 -12.21 3.83
CA TYR A 18 2.00 -11.06 4.18
C TYR A 18 2.30 -9.84 3.31
N LEU A 19 3.58 -9.52 3.10
CA LEU A 19 4.01 -8.35 2.31
C LEU A 19 4.00 -8.60 0.79
N GLN A 20 3.96 -9.87 0.38
CA GLN A 20 3.96 -10.30 -1.02
C GLN A 20 2.55 -10.54 -1.55
N GLU A 21 1.63 -11.03 -0.72
CA GLU A 21 0.31 -11.47 -1.16
C GLU A 21 -0.83 -10.83 -0.38
N THR A 22 -0.83 -10.95 0.95
CA THR A 22 -1.98 -10.55 1.78
C THR A 22 -2.22 -9.04 1.73
N LEU A 23 -1.20 -8.25 2.07
CA LEU A 23 -1.29 -6.79 2.06
C LEU A 23 -1.48 -6.25 0.64
N PRO A 24 -0.73 -6.69 -0.39
CA PRO A 24 -0.91 -6.19 -1.76
C PRO A 24 -2.29 -6.47 -2.34
N THR A 25 -2.84 -7.68 -2.12
CA THR A 25 -4.20 -8.02 -2.56
C THR A 25 -5.24 -7.14 -1.88
N TRP A 26 -5.08 -6.91 -0.58
CA TRP A 26 -5.97 -6.03 0.16
C TRP A 26 -5.86 -4.58 -0.30
N LEU A 27 -4.65 -4.06 -0.54
CA LEU A 27 -4.42 -2.71 -1.05
C LEU A 27 -5.06 -2.50 -2.41
N ALA A 28 -4.86 -3.42 -3.35
CA ALA A 28 -5.50 -3.36 -4.67
C ALA A 28 -7.03 -3.26 -4.54
N ALA A 29 -7.64 -4.07 -3.66
CA ALA A 29 -9.08 -4.02 -3.42
C ALA A 29 -9.56 -2.71 -2.75
N GLN A 30 -8.77 -2.13 -1.84
CA GLN A 30 -9.11 -0.82 -1.25
C GLN A 30 -9.00 0.30 -2.27
N PHE A 31 -7.91 0.33 -3.05
CA PHE A 31 -7.70 1.35 -4.06
C PHE A 31 -8.70 1.25 -5.20
N ALA A 32 -9.13 0.05 -5.60
CA ALA A 32 -10.22 -0.12 -6.55
C ALA A 32 -11.54 0.51 -6.09
N ARG A 33 -11.80 0.53 -4.77
CA ARG A 33 -13.00 1.13 -4.19
C ARG A 33 -12.87 2.64 -4.00
N LEU A 34 -11.70 3.11 -3.59
CA LEU A 34 -11.44 4.53 -3.29
C LEU A 34 -11.18 5.35 -4.54
N TYR A 35 -10.51 4.75 -5.52
CA TYR A 35 -9.97 5.38 -6.72
C TYR A 35 -10.31 4.56 -7.97
N PRO A 36 -11.61 4.36 -8.27
CA PRO A 36 -12.05 3.50 -9.36
C PRO A 36 -11.59 4.01 -10.74
N GLU A 37 -11.45 5.32 -10.91
CA GLU A 37 -11.00 5.91 -12.18
C GLU A 37 -9.50 5.66 -12.44
N GLN A 38 -8.69 5.61 -11.38
CA GLN A 38 -7.24 5.40 -11.45
C GLN A 38 -6.86 3.93 -11.59
N THR A 39 -7.70 3.04 -11.06
CA THR A 39 -7.51 1.58 -11.08
C THR A 39 -8.26 0.87 -12.20
N LYS A 40 -8.99 1.64 -13.01
CA LYS A 40 -9.72 1.10 -14.15
C LYS A 40 -8.72 0.56 -15.17
N VAL A 41 -8.74 -0.75 -15.37
CA VAL A 41 -8.02 -1.39 -16.47
C VAL A 41 -8.61 -0.83 -17.77
N THR A 42 -7.80 -0.10 -18.52
CA THR A 42 -8.13 0.24 -19.90
C THR A 42 -7.81 -0.97 -20.77
N ASP A 43 -8.69 -1.36 -21.70
CA ASP A 43 -8.43 -2.37 -22.74
C ASP A 43 -7.34 -1.93 -23.76
N ASP A 44 -6.54 -0.94 -23.38
CA ASP A 44 -5.46 -0.40 -24.17
C ASP A 44 -4.22 -1.26 -23.88
N GLU A 45 -3.88 -2.14 -24.82
CA GLU A 45 -2.72 -3.03 -24.73
C GLU A 45 -1.38 -2.28 -24.95
N SER A 46 -1.36 -0.95 -24.88
CA SER A 46 -0.10 -0.22 -24.93
C SER A 46 0.77 -0.53 -23.72
N GLU A 47 2.07 -0.72 -23.96
CA GLU A 47 3.08 -1.02 -22.94
C GLU A 47 3.21 0.09 -21.87
N ASP A 48 2.50 1.21 -22.05
CA ASP A 48 2.50 2.39 -21.18
C ASP A 48 1.37 2.39 -20.14
N VAL A 49 0.46 1.41 -20.15
CA VAL A 49 -0.66 1.34 -19.19
C VAL A 49 -0.23 0.69 -17.88
N CYS A 50 -0.45 1.42 -16.79
CA CYS A 50 -0.20 0.95 -15.43
C CYS A 50 -1.43 0.20 -14.89
N ASP A 51 -1.36 -1.13 -14.81
CA ASP A 51 -2.42 -1.91 -14.16
C ASP A 51 -2.31 -1.83 -12.63
N TYR A 52 -2.92 -0.80 -12.06
CA TYR A 52 -3.03 -0.61 -10.60
C TYR A 52 -4.01 -1.57 -9.92
N SER A 53 -4.79 -2.33 -10.69
CA SER A 53 -5.69 -3.36 -10.16
C SER A 53 -4.96 -4.65 -9.80
N SER A 54 -3.79 -4.88 -10.41
CA SER A 54 -2.90 -5.99 -10.07
C SER A 54 -2.32 -5.82 -8.67
N SER A 55 -2.35 -6.87 -7.85
CA SER A 55 -1.71 -6.88 -6.54
C SER A 55 -0.19 -6.77 -6.64
N GLU A 56 0.42 -7.20 -7.73
CA GLU A 56 1.88 -7.25 -7.90
C GLU A 56 2.52 -5.86 -7.80
N VAL A 57 1.82 -4.80 -8.25
CA VAL A 57 2.33 -3.42 -8.18
C VAL A 57 2.42 -2.86 -6.76
N TRP A 58 1.77 -3.53 -5.80
CA TRP A 58 1.74 -3.17 -4.39
C TRP A 58 2.63 -4.07 -3.53
N ALA A 59 3.20 -5.13 -4.11
CA ALA A 59 4.08 -6.07 -3.40
C ALA A 59 5.34 -5.35 -2.91
N ASN A 60 5.59 -5.42 -1.59
CA ASN A 60 6.69 -4.71 -0.92
C ASN A 60 6.72 -3.20 -1.17
N ALA A 61 5.59 -2.59 -1.53
CA ALA A 61 5.48 -1.16 -1.79
C ALA A 61 6.04 -0.34 -0.61
N PRO A 62 7.01 0.56 -0.84
CA PRO A 62 7.47 1.52 0.15
C PRO A 62 6.30 2.39 0.55
N TRP A 63 6.25 2.74 1.81
CA TRP A 63 5.15 3.55 2.32
C TRP A 63 5.65 4.63 3.27
N SER A 64 4.86 5.70 3.37
CA SER A 64 5.13 6.82 4.26
C SER A 64 3.84 7.38 4.84
N LEU A 65 3.92 7.93 6.05
CA LEU A 65 2.77 8.55 6.70
C LEU A 65 2.55 9.96 6.15
N THR A 66 1.29 10.33 5.94
CA THR A 66 0.88 11.66 5.50
C THR A 66 -0.25 12.18 6.40
N SER A 67 -0.60 13.47 6.27
CA SER A 67 -1.76 14.04 6.97
C SER A 67 -3.10 13.44 6.52
N LYS A 68 -3.17 12.83 5.33
CA LYS A 68 -4.40 12.26 4.77
C LYS A 68 -4.53 10.74 5.00
N GLY A 69 -3.43 10.06 5.27
CA GLY A 69 -3.37 8.61 5.33
C GLY A 69 -1.96 8.06 5.13
N ILE A 70 -1.86 6.77 4.79
CA ILE A 70 -0.60 6.13 4.42
C ILE A 70 -0.46 6.17 2.90
N TYR A 71 0.62 6.79 2.42
CA TYR A 71 0.97 6.77 1.00
C TYR A 71 1.73 5.50 0.67
N PHE A 72 1.33 4.79 -0.38
CA PHE A 72 2.00 3.59 -0.90
C PHE A 72 2.59 3.88 -2.29
N GLN A 73 3.89 3.70 -2.43
CA GLN A 73 4.57 3.84 -3.71
C GLN A 73 4.56 2.50 -4.44
N THR A 74 4.10 2.49 -5.69
CA THR A 74 4.13 1.31 -6.54
C THR A 74 5.55 0.80 -6.79
N MET A 75 5.73 -0.53 -6.77
CA MET A 75 6.97 -1.21 -7.10
C MET A 75 6.73 -2.33 -8.09
N THR A 76 7.26 -2.22 -9.32
CA THR A 76 7.64 -3.40 -10.09
C THR A 76 8.79 -3.07 -11.04
N PRO A 77 9.61 -4.06 -11.44
CA PRO A 77 10.67 -3.90 -12.43
C PRO A 77 10.17 -3.67 -13.86
N ASN A 78 8.89 -3.97 -14.14
CA ASN A 78 8.28 -3.87 -15.47
C ASN A 78 7.30 -2.69 -15.62
N LEU A 79 7.06 -1.93 -14.55
CA LEU A 79 6.29 -0.70 -14.63
C LEU A 79 7.10 0.34 -15.40
N THR A 80 6.50 0.93 -16.43
CA THR A 80 7.10 2.06 -17.13
C THR A 80 7.36 3.20 -16.15
N SER A 81 8.31 4.10 -16.45
CA SER A 81 8.59 5.25 -15.59
C SER A 81 7.35 6.14 -15.34
N GLN A 82 6.29 5.96 -16.14
CA GLN A 82 5.02 6.67 -16.06
C GLN A 82 4.16 6.18 -14.87
N CYS A 83 4.39 4.96 -14.39
CA CYS A 83 3.62 4.37 -13.29
C CYS A 83 4.17 4.68 -11.91
N LYS A 84 5.27 5.44 -11.83
CA LYS A 84 5.81 5.93 -10.55
C LYS A 84 4.76 6.81 -9.89
N GLY A 85 4.43 6.47 -8.65
CA GLY A 85 3.29 6.99 -7.90
C GLY A 85 3.04 8.49 -8.09
N SER A 86 1.79 8.81 -8.37
CA SER A 86 1.33 10.17 -8.72
C SER A 86 0.69 10.90 -7.54
N GLY A 87 0.72 10.30 -6.35
CA GLY A 87 0.31 10.89 -5.08
C GLY A 87 -1.13 10.58 -4.68
N TRP A 88 -1.89 9.86 -5.50
CA TRP A 88 -3.26 9.45 -5.18
C TRP A 88 -3.32 8.15 -4.39
N GLU A 89 -2.21 7.40 -4.33
CA GLU A 89 -2.07 6.08 -3.72
C GLU A 89 -2.08 6.15 -2.17
N ILE A 90 -3.03 6.89 -1.61
CA ILE A 90 -3.18 7.19 -0.20
C ILE A 90 -4.30 6.33 0.36
N LEU A 91 -3.97 5.49 1.34
CA LEU A 91 -4.94 4.76 2.14
C LEU A 91 -5.42 5.67 3.29
N PRO A 92 -6.69 6.14 3.30
CA PRO A 92 -7.16 7.10 4.28
C PRO A 92 -7.12 6.55 5.71
N TRP A 93 -6.88 7.44 6.69
CA TRP A 93 -6.83 7.06 8.10
C TRP A 93 -8.08 6.34 8.58
N ASP A 94 -9.25 6.68 8.06
CA ASP A 94 -10.53 6.04 8.42
C ASP A 94 -10.56 4.54 8.04
N VAL A 95 -9.86 4.16 6.96
CA VAL A 95 -9.70 2.76 6.55
C VAL A 95 -8.62 2.10 7.41
N VAL A 96 -7.50 2.78 7.64
CA VAL A 96 -6.41 2.28 8.48
C VAL A 96 -6.90 1.97 9.89
N LYS A 97 -7.74 2.83 10.48
CA LYS A 97 -8.28 2.66 11.84
C LYS A 97 -9.17 1.42 11.98
N GLN A 98 -9.73 0.89 10.89
CA GLN A 98 -10.48 -0.37 10.90
C GLN A 98 -9.55 -1.59 11.02
N HIS A 99 -8.33 -1.45 10.50
CA HIS A 99 -7.29 -2.49 10.52
C HIS A 99 -5.93 -1.88 10.91
N PRO A 100 -5.78 -1.36 12.14
CA PRO A 100 -4.64 -0.51 12.49
C PRO A 100 -3.33 -1.30 12.58
N GLY A 101 -3.39 -2.63 12.67
CA GLY A 101 -2.22 -3.49 12.74
C GLY A 101 -1.24 -3.00 13.81
N ARG A 102 -0.01 -2.67 13.39
CA ARG A 102 1.07 -2.14 14.24
C ARG A 102 0.91 -0.68 14.63
N LEU A 103 0.04 0.06 13.96
CA LEU A 103 -0.21 1.48 14.23
C LEU A 103 -1.23 1.70 15.35
N LYS A 104 -1.78 0.62 15.94
CA LYS A 104 -2.79 0.67 17.01
C LYS A 104 -2.34 1.45 18.25
N ASP A 105 -1.04 1.47 18.53
CA ASP A 105 -0.44 2.11 19.72
C ASP A 105 0.12 3.51 19.39
N LEU A 106 -0.01 3.95 18.13
CA LEU A 106 0.38 5.29 17.70
C LEU A 106 -0.84 6.23 17.71
N PRO A 107 -0.67 7.50 18.10
CA PRO A 107 -1.74 8.49 17.96
C PRO A 107 -1.92 8.83 16.48
N LEU A 108 -2.76 8.07 15.79
CA LEU A 108 -3.11 8.32 14.40
C LEU A 108 -4.05 9.54 14.29
N PRO A 109 -3.86 10.41 13.27
CA PRO A 109 -4.76 11.52 12.98
C PRO A 109 -6.20 11.06 12.77
#